data_AF-A0A7U3UQW0-F1
#
_entry.id   AF-A0A7U3UQW0-F1
#
_cell.length_a   1.000
_cell.length_b   1.000
_cell.length_c   1.000
_cell.angle_alpha   90.00
_cell.angle_beta   90.00
_cell.angle_gamma   90.00
#
_symmetry.space_group_name_H-M   'P 1'
#
loop_
_entity.id
_entity.type
_entity.pdbx_description
1 polymer ?
#
loop_
_entity_poly.entity_id
_entity_poly.type
_entity_poly.pdbx_seq_one_letter_code
_entity_poly.pdbx_strand_id
1 'polypeptide(L)'
;MPPTIGSFTLAFGLVAIPVQMIGATRSHKISFRQVHTEDMGRVKYRRTCEADGAVLAQDEIGRAWEAPDGRLVPVSDDELDEMPLPTAKTIEVSGFLELAAVPPEYFDRPYFLTPQSEAANKPYVLMREALSKAGKAAVGKYAARGSGEALALIYPAGDVLVAHRLHWPDEIRSAAGAEPTADVDLADDEVGAALEYISAMGDLDMQQMHDQYAEAVQALVEAKVGHQAPPTPAEGEREEAGVTDLMSALKAATDRARADRGQDEDAQVHHMHERRATKKKASAKKTAKKATEKKATTAKKTAAKKTAAKKTTRKRAG
;
A
#
# COMPACT_ATOMS: atom_id res chain seq x y z
N MET A 1 -15.89 13.04 -0.87
CA MET A 1 -14.43 12.95 -1.07
C MET A 1 -13.80 12.72 0.30
N PRO A 2 -12.91 11.73 0.47
CA PRO A 2 -12.27 11.49 1.78
C PRO A 2 -11.53 12.75 2.25
N PRO A 3 -11.47 13.01 3.57
CA PRO A 3 -10.81 14.20 4.08
C PRO A 3 -9.32 14.18 3.73
N THR A 4 -8.82 15.32 3.26
CA THR A 4 -7.39 15.51 3.00
C THR A 4 -6.64 15.56 4.32
N ILE A 5 -5.58 14.75 4.42
CA ILE A 5 -4.73 14.69 5.61
C ILE A 5 -3.77 15.89 5.64
N GLY A 6 -3.26 16.27 4.47
CA GLY A 6 -2.35 17.40 4.35
C GLY A 6 -1.96 17.71 2.92
N SER A 7 -1.38 18.89 2.73
CA SER A 7 -0.79 19.35 1.48
C SER A 7 0.72 19.20 1.56
N PHE A 8 1.30 18.48 0.61
CA PHE A 8 2.73 18.18 0.54
C PHE A 8 3.31 18.56 -0.82
N THR A 9 4.62 18.72 -0.89
CA THR A 9 5.37 18.81 -2.13
C THR A 9 6.14 17.51 -2.32
N LEU A 10 5.86 16.78 -3.39
CA LEU A 10 6.63 15.60 -3.76
C LEU A 10 7.89 16.05 -4.51
N ALA A 11 9.05 15.84 -3.90
CA ALA A 11 10.34 16.29 -4.42
C ALA A 11 11.15 15.12 -4.98
N PHE A 12 11.35 15.12 -6.30
CA PHE A 12 12.26 14.22 -7.01
C PHE A 12 13.54 14.99 -7.37
N GLY A 13 14.47 15.10 -6.42
CA GLY A 13 15.66 15.94 -6.57
C GLY A 13 15.27 17.40 -6.82
N LEU A 14 15.39 17.86 -8.07
CA LEU A 14 15.09 19.25 -8.47
C LEU A 14 13.64 19.47 -8.91
N VAL A 15 12.85 18.41 -9.09
CA VAL A 15 11.45 18.52 -9.51
C VAL A 15 10.54 18.52 -8.28
N ALA A 16 9.77 19.59 -8.09
CA ALA A 16 8.81 19.73 -7.00
C ALA A 16 7.38 19.66 -7.55
N ILE A 17 6.57 18.74 -7.03
CA ILE A 17 5.19 18.50 -7.47
C ILE A 17 4.24 18.69 -6.30
N PRO A 18 3.43 19.77 -6.27
CA PRO A 18 2.42 19.97 -5.22
C PRO A 18 1.34 18.88 -5.27
N VAL A 19 1.18 18.14 -4.17
CA VAL A 19 0.23 17.02 -4.02
C VAL A 19 -0.56 17.09 -2.71
N GLN A 20 -1.78 16.57 -2.70
CA GLN A 20 -2.58 16.34 -1.51
C GLN A 20 -2.50 14.87 -1.12
N MET A 21 -2.39 14.61 0.18
CA MET A 21 -2.41 13.27 0.72
C MET A 21 -3.80 12.95 1.27
N ILE A 22 -4.39 11.85 0.81
CA ILE A 22 -5.75 11.43 1.16
C ILE A 22 -5.71 9.97 1.63
N GLY A 23 -6.44 9.61 2.68
CA GLY A 23 -6.51 8.22 3.17
C GLY A 23 -7.04 7.27 2.09
N ALA A 24 -6.31 6.18 1.82
CA ALA A 24 -6.73 5.16 0.86
C ALA A 24 -7.63 4.08 1.49
N THR A 25 -7.66 3.99 2.82
CA THR A 25 -8.52 3.06 3.56
C THR A 25 -9.55 3.81 4.40
N ARG A 26 -10.69 3.15 4.64
CA ARG A 26 -11.71 3.60 5.58
C ARG A 26 -12.01 2.47 6.55
N SER A 27 -12.19 2.80 7.82
CA SER A 27 -12.69 1.82 8.79
C SER A 27 -14.18 1.58 8.58
N HIS A 28 -14.57 0.32 8.47
CA HIS A 28 -15.97 -0.13 8.43
C HIS A 28 -16.50 -0.55 9.81
N LYS A 29 -15.75 -0.26 10.90
CA LYS A 29 -16.16 -0.68 12.25
C LYS A 29 -17.48 -0.05 12.65
N ILE A 30 -18.41 -0.89 13.10
CA ILE A 30 -19.68 -0.46 13.69
C ILE A 30 -19.37 0.20 15.04
N SER A 31 -19.68 1.50 15.15
CA SER A 31 -19.43 2.25 16.37
C SER A 31 -20.61 2.12 17.32
N PHE A 32 -20.36 1.61 18.53
CA PHE A 32 -21.33 1.63 19.61
C PHE A 32 -21.14 2.87 20.48
N ARG A 33 -22.26 3.43 20.96
CA ARG A 33 -22.23 4.44 22.01
C ARG A 33 -22.43 3.76 23.34
N GLN A 34 -21.64 4.19 24.33
CA GLN A 34 -21.85 3.76 25.70
C GLN A 34 -23.13 4.41 26.23
N VAL A 35 -23.94 3.58 26.87
CA VAL A 35 -25.18 3.97 27.54
C VAL A 35 -25.15 3.44 28.96
N HIS A 36 -25.76 4.18 29.87
CA HIS A 36 -26.05 3.69 31.20
C HIS A 36 -27.12 2.59 31.08
N THR A 37 -26.85 1.43 31.66
CA THR A 37 -27.63 0.21 31.40
C THR A 37 -29.04 0.24 31.97
N GLU A 38 -29.28 1.06 32.99
CA GLU A 38 -30.60 1.15 33.64
C GLU A 38 -31.57 2.07 32.90
N ASP A 39 -31.10 3.22 32.39
CA ASP A 39 -31.95 4.28 31.82
C ASP A 39 -31.67 4.58 30.33
N MET A 40 -30.71 3.88 29.73
CA MET A 40 -30.22 4.11 28.36
C MET A 40 -29.67 5.53 28.13
N GLY A 41 -29.33 6.24 29.22
CA GLY A 41 -28.74 7.57 29.21
C GLY A 41 -27.35 7.56 28.59
N ARG A 42 -26.98 8.64 27.89
CA ARG A 42 -25.65 8.73 27.25
C ARG A 42 -24.56 9.00 28.26
N VAL A 43 -23.52 8.17 28.26
CA VAL A 43 -22.32 8.38 29.07
C VAL A 43 -21.47 9.50 28.47
N LYS A 44 -20.97 10.41 29.33
CA LYS A 44 -20.03 11.46 28.96
C LYS A 44 -18.76 11.32 29.79
N TYR A 45 -17.62 11.40 29.14
CA TYR A 45 -16.31 11.48 29.80
C TYR A 45 -15.95 12.93 30.09
N ARG A 46 -15.38 13.18 31.26
CA ARG A 46 -14.73 14.45 31.61
C ARG A 46 -13.26 14.16 31.87
N ARG A 47 -12.39 15.04 31.41
CA ARG A 47 -10.96 14.98 31.69
C ARG A 47 -10.70 15.83 32.93
N THR A 48 -9.96 15.28 33.87
CA THR A 48 -9.72 15.92 35.16
C THR A 48 -8.22 15.89 35.43
N CYS A 49 -7.65 17.00 35.87
CA CYS A 49 -6.27 17.07 36.30
C CYS A 49 -6.09 16.31 37.62
N GLU A 50 -5.05 15.48 37.70
CA GLU A 50 -4.78 14.64 38.88
C GLU A 50 -4.33 15.47 40.09
N ALA A 51 -3.62 16.57 39.87
CA ALA A 51 -3.03 17.37 40.94
C ALA A 51 -4.06 18.23 41.70
N ASP A 52 -5.07 18.77 40.99
CA ASP A 52 -6.03 19.73 41.55
C ASP A 52 -7.50 19.31 41.41
N GLY A 53 -7.79 18.23 40.69
CA GLY A 53 -9.16 17.75 40.46
C GLY A 53 -9.99 18.65 39.53
N ALA A 54 -9.39 19.61 38.85
CA ALA A 54 -10.09 20.51 37.93
C ALA A 54 -10.50 19.79 36.64
N VAL A 55 -11.73 20.02 36.17
CA VAL A 55 -12.20 19.50 34.88
C VAL A 55 -11.62 20.38 33.77
N LEU A 56 -10.86 19.77 32.87
CA LEU A 56 -10.13 20.46 31.81
C LEU A 56 -10.87 20.41 30.47
N ALA A 57 -10.81 21.52 29.74
CA ALA A 57 -11.13 21.59 28.31
C ALA A 57 -9.95 21.07 27.45
N GLN A 58 -10.17 20.85 26.15
CA GLN A 58 -9.14 20.28 25.25
C GLN A 58 -7.95 21.24 25.06
N ASP A 59 -8.21 22.53 25.02
CA ASP A 59 -7.25 23.64 24.87
C ASP A 59 -6.36 23.83 26.11
N GLU A 60 -6.81 23.37 27.27
CA GLU A 60 -6.04 23.38 28.52
C GLU A 60 -5.12 22.16 28.65
N ILE A 61 -5.16 21.22 27.70
CA ILE A 61 -4.39 19.96 27.74
C ILE A 61 -3.25 20.04 26.72
N GLY A 62 -2.05 20.30 27.22
CA GLY A 62 -0.81 20.24 26.45
C GLY A 62 -0.17 18.85 26.43
N ARG A 63 0.95 18.74 25.71
CA ARG A 63 1.82 17.55 25.71
C ARG A 63 3.13 17.89 26.41
N ALA A 64 3.71 16.90 27.10
CA ALA A 64 5.02 17.04 27.72
C ALA A 64 5.84 15.78 27.46
N TRP A 65 7.16 15.95 27.28
CA TRP A 65 8.10 14.85 27.26
C TRP A 65 8.57 14.55 28.68
N GLU A 66 8.52 13.29 29.08
CA GLU A 66 9.01 12.84 30.38
C GLU A 66 10.46 12.38 30.26
N ALA A 67 11.34 13.05 31.00
CA ALA A 67 12.74 12.70 31.09
C ALA A 67 12.95 11.45 31.96
N PRO A 68 14.07 10.71 31.81
CA PRO A 68 14.38 9.54 32.65
C PRO A 68 14.43 9.83 34.15
N ASP A 69 14.61 11.09 34.54
CA ASP A 69 14.60 11.56 35.93
C ASP A 69 13.21 12.03 36.42
N GLY A 70 12.15 11.81 35.63
CA GLY A 70 10.76 12.13 35.96
C GLY A 70 10.37 13.60 35.72
N ARG A 71 11.26 14.43 35.15
CA ARG A 71 10.91 15.81 34.80
C ARG A 71 10.03 15.87 33.56
N LEU A 72 8.94 16.61 33.63
CA LEU A 72 8.07 16.91 32.51
C LEU A 72 8.51 18.20 31.82
N VAL A 73 8.85 18.10 30.54
CA VAL A 73 9.18 19.25 29.69
C VAL A 73 7.99 19.51 28.75
N PRO A 74 7.26 20.61 28.89
CA PRO A 74 6.14 20.92 28.01
C PRO A 74 6.64 21.10 26.57
N VAL A 75 5.91 20.54 25.61
CA VAL A 75 6.20 20.67 24.18
C VAL A 75 4.88 21.02 23.51
N SER A 76 4.80 22.22 22.94
CA SER A 76 3.60 22.67 22.24
C SER A 76 3.51 22.08 20.82
N ASP A 77 2.29 21.99 20.30
CA ASP A 77 2.04 21.58 18.92
C ASP A 77 2.68 22.56 17.92
N ASP A 78 2.67 23.87 18.24
CA ASP A 78 3.26 24.92 17.40
C ASP A 78 4.79 24.79 17.33
N GLU A 79 5.46 24.52 18.46
CA GLU A 79 6.92 24.28 18.48
C GLU A 79 7.32 23.04 17.66
N LEU A 80 6.48 22.00 17.67
CA LEU A 80 6.69 20.80 16.85
C LEU A 80 6.43 21.07 15.37
N ASP A 81 5.42 21.88 15.05
CA ASP A 81 5.08 22.26 13.67
C ASP A 81 6.10 23.27 13.07
N GLU A 82 6.75 24.10 13.90
CA GLU A 82 7.82 25.04 13.51
C GLU A 82 9.22 24.39 13.45
N MET A 83 9.34 23.10 13.75
CA MET A 83 10.63 22.40 13.66
C MET A 83 11.24 22.59 12.26
N PRO A 84 12.52 22.98 12.15
CA PRO A 84 13.18 23.27 10.88
C PRO A 84 13.58 21.98 10.14
N LEU A 85 12.62 21.08 9.93
CA LEU A 85 12.81 19.87 9.16
C LEU A 85 12.54 20.16 7.67
N PRO A 86 13.47 19.81 6.75
CA PRO A 86 13.24 19.92 5.31
C PRO A 86 11.98 19.17 4.84
N THR A 87 11.58 18.14 5.59
CA THR A 87 10.46 17.23 5.33
C THR A 87 9.12 17.74 5.87
N ALA A 88 9.06 18.89 6.57
CA ALA A 88 7.86 19.41 7.24
C ALA A 88 6.62 19.48 6.32
N LYS A 89 6.82 19.82 5.04
CA LYS A 89 5.76 19.86 4.01
C LYS A 89 6.21 19.21 2.70
N THR A 90 7.24 18.39 2.75
CA THR A 90 7.90 17.82 1.57
C THR A 90 8.07 16.33 1.73
N ILE A 91 7.66 15.57 0.71
CA ILE A 91 8.03 14.17 0.58
C ILE A 91 9.30 14.13 -0.25
N GLU A 92 10.45 13.96 0.41
CA GLU A 92 11.75 13.94 -0.23
C GLU A 92 12.11 12.53 -0.68
N VAL A 93 12.22 12.33 -1.99
CA VAL A 93 12.59 11.03 -2.56
C VAL A 93 14.10 10.83 -2.47
N SER A 94 14.50 9.80 -1.73
CA SER A 94 15.90 9.42 -1.51
C SER A 94 16.39 8.37 -2.51
N GLY A 95 15.50 7.58 -3.12
CA GLY A 95 15.91 6.54 -4.07
C GLY A 95 14.74 5.77 -4.68
N PHE A 96 15.07 4.71 -5.41
CA PHE A 96 14.11 3.84 -6.08
C PHE A 96 14.45 2.37 -5.86
N LEU A 97 13.43 1.53 -5.69
CA LEU A 97 13.55 0.08 -5.55
C LEU A 97 12.37 -0.63 -6.23
N GLU A 98 12.40 -1.95 -6.33
CA GLU A 98 11.27 -2.73 -6.83
C GLU A 98 10.26 -2.95 -5.72
N LEU A 99 8.97 -2.85 -6.02
CA LEU A 99 7.91 -3.01 -5.00
C LEU A 99 8.03 -4.37 -4.28
N ALA A 100 8.39 -5.42 -5.00
CA ALA A 100 8.59 -6.77 -4.46
C ALA A 100 9.82 -6.91 -3.55
N ALA A 101 10.73 -5.93 -3.55
CA ALA A 101 11.92 -5.94 -2.68
C ALA A 101 11.62 -5.45 -1.26
N VAL A 102 10.42 -4.88 -1.01
CA VAL A 102 10.02 -4.42 0.33
C VAL A 102 9.29 -5.55 1.03
N PRO A 103 9.81 -6.05 2.17
CA PRO A 103 9.12 -7.08 2.93
C PRO A 103 7.77 -6.59 3.48
N PRO A 104 6.74 -7.45 3.57
CA PRO A 104 5.39 -7.07 4.02
C PRO A 104 5.37 -6.38 5.40
N GLU A 105 6.24 -6.79 6.33
CA GLU A 105 6.33 -6.25 7.68
C GLU A 105 6.70 -4.76 7.76
N TYR A 106 7.21 -4.19 6.66
CA TYR A 106 7.49 -2.75 6.59
C TYR A 106 6.24 -1.92 6.32
N PHE A 107 5.15 -2.49 5.77
CA PHE A 107 3.99 -1.71 5.36
C PHE A 107 3.04 -1.40 6.52
N ASP A 108 2.61 -0.15 6.64
CA ASP A 108 1.61 0.28 7.63
C ASP A 108 0.32 0.79 6.99
N ARG A 109 0.34 1.99 6.38
CA ARG A 109 -0.88 2.66 5.90
C ARG A 109 -0.73 3.25 4.51
N PRO A 110 -1.65 2.97 3.58
CA PRO A 110 -1.63 3.57 2.25
C PRO A 110 -2.39 4.91 2.21
N TYR A 111 -1.86 5.82 1.41
CA TYR A 111 -2.43 7.13 1.10
C TYR A 111 -2.43 7.37 -0.41
N PHE A 112 -3.50 7.95 -0.94
CA PHE A 112 -3.50 8.47 -2.31
C PHE A 112 -2.84 9.84 -2.35
N LEU A 113 -2.00 10.06 -3.34
CA LEU A 113 -1.45 11.37 -3.68
C LEU A 113 -2.23 11.92 -4.87
N THR A 114 -2.78 13.12 -4.74
CA THR A 114 -3.49 13.80 -5.84
C THR A 114 -2.85 15.13 -6.16
N PRO A 115 -2.70 15.54 -7.42
CA PRO A 115 -2.13 16.84 -7.76
C PRO A 115 -3.00 17.99 -7.18
N GLN A 116 -2.36 19.01 -6.62
CA GLN A 116 -3.06 20.16 -6.01
C GLN A 116 -3.66 21.15 -7.02
N SER A 117 -3.16 21.16 -8.26
CA SER A 117 -3.55 22.14 -9.28
C SER A 117 -3.33 21.58 -10.69
N GLU A 118 -3.94 22.22 -11.69
CA GLU A 118 -3.75 21.85 -13.09
C GLU A 118 -2.28 21.93 -13.54
N ALA A 119 -1.53 22.90 -13.02
CA ALA A 119 -0.09 23.03 -13.29
C ALA A 119 0.72 21.83 -12.77
N ALA A 120 0.26 21.19 -11.68
CA ALA A 120 0.88 20.00 -11.11
C ALA A 120 0.54 18.71 -11.88
N ASN A 121 -0.52 18.68 -12.70
CA ASN A 121 -0.96 17.47 -13.41
C ASN A 121 0.10 16.91 -14.35
N LYS A 122 0.72 17.76 -15.18
CA LYS A 122 1.72 17.31 -16.16
C LYS A 122 2.94 16.65 -15.51
N PRO A 123 3.64 17.27 -14.54
CA PRO A 123 4.77 16.60 -13.89
C PRO A 123 4.33 15.39 -13.05
N TYR A 124 3.14 15.43 -12.42
CA TYR A 124 2.58 14.30 -11.69
C TYR A 124 2.37 13.07 -12.59
N VAL A 125 1.66 13.23 -13.70
CA VAL A 125 1.40 12.14 -14.66
C VAL A 125 2.71 11.65 -15.28
N LEU A 126 3.64 12.55 -15.61
CA LEU A 126 4.96 12.17 -16.12
C LEU A 126 5.69 11.24 -15.15
N MET A 127 5.73 11.58 -13.86
CA MET A 127 6.40 10.75 -12.85
C MET A 127 5.67 9.43 -12.61
N ARG A 128 4.33 9.44 -12.58
CA ARG A 128 3.51 8.21 -12.50
C ARG A 128 3.83 7.25 -13.65
N GLU A 129 3.82 7.75 -14.88
CA GLU A 129 4.15 6.97 -16.08
C GLU A 129 5.60 6.48 -16.08
N ALA A 130 6.54 7.30 -15.62
CA ALA A 130 7.95 6.94 -15.53
C ALA A 130 8.16 5.79 -14.53
N LEU A 131 7.57 5.87 -13.33
CA LEU A 131 7.64 4.82 -12.32
C LEU A 131 7.00 3.52 -12.82
N SER A 132 5.84 3.63 -13.49
CA SER A 132 5.09 2.48 -14.01
C SER A 132 5.91 1.74 -15.08
N LYS A 133 6.46 2.47 -16.05
CA LYS A 133 7.31 1.90 -17.11
C LYS A 133 8.62 1.34 -16.59
N ALA A 134 9.18 1.93 -15.54
CA ALA A 134 10.40 1.44 -14.91
C ALA A 134 10.17 0.22 -14.01
N GLY A 135 8.93 -0.07 -13.60
CA GLY A 135 8.62 -1.11 -12.61
C GLY A 135 9.23 -0.81 -11.24
N LYS A 136 9.40 0.48 -10.89
CA LYS A 136 10.05 0.91 -9.64
C LYS A 136 9.07 1.70 -8.77
N ALA A 137 9.31 1.63 -7.47
CA ALA A 137 8.74 2.49 -6.45
C ALA A 137 9.81 3.46 -5.94
N ALA A 138 9.42 4.69 -5.63
CA ALA A 138 10.29 5.67 -5.00
C ALA A 138 10.24 5.53 -3.48
N VAL A 139 11.37 5.61 -2.80
CA VAL A 139 11.44 5.64 -1.33
C VAL A 139 11.84 7.04 -0.92
N GLY A 140 11.16 7.56 0.09
CA GLY A 140 11.43 8.88 0.63
C GLY A 140 11.03 9.05 2.07
N LYS A 141 11.23 10.27 2.56
CA LYS A 141 10.88 10.70 3.91
C LYS A 141 9.90 11.85 3.87
N TYR A 142 9.02 11.93 4.86
CA TYR A 142 8.11 13.06 5.05
C TYR A 142 7.82 13.25 6.53
N ALA A 143 7.50 14.48 6.94
CA ALA A 143 7.04 14.72 8.31
C ALA A 143 5.56 14.30 8.45
N ALA A 144 5.31 13.33 9.33
CA ALA A 144 3.97 12.95 9.73
C ALA A 144 3.53 13.80 10.94
N ARG A 145 2.31 14.32 10.88
CA ARG A 145 1.77 15.16 11.96
C ARG A 145 1.75 14.38 13.29
N GLY A 146 2.49 14.88 14.28
CA GLY A 146 2.51 14.33 15.63
C GLY A 146 3.37 13.07 15.84
N SER A 147 4.11 12.61 14.83
CA SER A 147 4.93 11.39 14.93
C SER A 147 6.35 11.52 14.34
N GLY A 148 6.79 12.73 13.98
CA GLY A 148 8.12 12.98 13.43
C GLY A 148 8.25 12.59 11.95
N GLU A 149 9.46 12.29 11.51
CA GLU A 149 9.70 11.80 10.14
C GLU A 149 9.24 10.36 9.97
N ALA A 150 8.59 10.08 8.84
CA ALA A 150 8.15 8.76 8.44
C ALA A 150 8.71 8.40 7.06
N LEU A 151 8.91 7.10 6.82
CA LEU A 151 9.27 6.57 5.52
C LEU A 151 8.01 6.42 4.65
N ALA A 152 8.16 6.71 3.37
CA ALA A 152 7.11 6.52 2.37
C ALA A 152 7.65 5.74 1.16
N LEU A 153 6.87 4.74 0.74
CA LEU A 153 7.02 4.08 -0.55
C LEU A 153 5.98 4.62 -1.52
N ILE A 154 6.43 5.26 -2.59
CA ILE A 154 5.58 5.89 -3.60
C ILE A 154 5.60 5.06 -4.87
N TYR A 155 4.44 4.58 -5.30
CA TYR A 155 4.32 3.76 -6.50
C TYR A 155 3.03 4.08 -7.26
N PRO A 156 2.99 3.84 -8.58
CA PRO A 156 1.78 4.00 -9.38
C PRO A 156 0.82 2.84 -9.12
N ALA A 157 -0.45 3.16 -8.89
CA ALA A 157 -1.55 2.21 -8.82
C ALA A 157 -2.70 2.72 -9.69
N GLY A 158 -2.89 2.09 -10.85
CA GLY A 158 -3.81 2.60 -11.87
C GLY A 158 -3.48 4.04 -12.26
N ASP A 159 -4.46 4.95 -12.10
CA ASP A 159 -4.31 6.34 -12.48
C ASP A 159 -3.73 7.27 -11.39
N VAL A 160 -3.38 6.73 -10.22
CA VAL A 160 -2.89 7.53 -9.09
C VAL A 160 -1.51 7.07 -8.61
N LEU A 161 -0.83 7.93 -7.87
CA LEU A 161 0.30 7.58 -7.04
C LEU A 161 -0.21 7.24 -5.64
N VAL A 162 0.25 6.12 -5.12
CA VAL A 162 0.02 5.72 -3.73
C VAL A 162 1.30 5.99 -2.97
N ALA A 163 1.22 6.71 -1.85
CA ALA A 163 2.24 6.79 -0.82
C ALA A 163 1.86 5.82 0.31
N HIS A 164 2.62 4.75 0.45
CA HIS A 164 2.47 3.81 1.55
C HIS A 164 3.46 4.18 2.66
N ARG A 165 2.95 4.49 3.85
CA ARG A 165 3.80 4.68 5.02
C ARG A 165 4.47 3.37 5.37
N LEU A 166 5.78 3.44 5.63
CA LEU A 166 6.56 2.30 6.08
C LEU A 166 6.98 2.48 7.54
N HIS A 167 7.12 1.36 8.24
CA HIS A 167 7.85 1.26 9.49
C HIS A 167 9.35 1.49 9.27
N TRP A 168 10.00 2.11 10.25
CA TRP A 168 11.44 2.18 10.29
C TRP A 168 12.05 0.81 10.62
N PRO A 169 13.26 0.49 10.12
CA PRO A 169 13.90 -0.79 10.41
C PRO A 169 14.05 -1.10 11.91
N ASP A 170 14.21 -0.09 12.75
CA ASP A 170 14.32 -0.19 14.21
C ASP A 170 12.97 -0.36 14.93
N GLU A 171 11.85 -0.07 14.27
CA GLU A 171 10.51 -0.37 14.78
C GLU A 171 10.13 -1.85 14.60
N ILE A 172 10.80 -2.54 13.68
CA ILE A 172 10.53 -3.94 13.36
C ILE A 172 11.24 -4.85 14.36
N ARG A 173 10.45 -5.65 15.08
CA ARG A 173 10.97 -6.60 16.05
C ARG A 173 11.65 -7.78 15.36
N SER A 174 12.67 -8.33 16.02
CA SER A 174 13.30 -9.59 15.60
C SER A 174 12.31 -10.75 15.68
N ALA A 175 12.38 -11.65 14.70
CA ALA A 175 11.65 -12.92 14.71
C ALA A 175 12.29 -13.96 15.66
N ALA A 176 13.45 -13.66 16.26
CA ALA A 176 14.11 -14.57 17.19
C ALA A 176 13.18 -14.96 18.36
N GLY A 177 12.94 -16.27 18.50
CA GLY A 177 12.03 -16.82 19.51
C GLY A 177 10.57 -16.97 19.06
N ALA A 178 10.22 -16.57 17.83
CA ALA A 178 8.94 -16.91 17.19
C ALA A 178 9.01 -18.18 16.33
N GLU A 179 10.21 -18.76 16.20
CA GLU A 179 10.47 -20.00 15.46
C GLU A 179 9.87 -21.22 16.18
N PRO A 180 9.57 -22.31 15.46
CA PRO A 180 9.16 -23.57 16.07
C PRO A 180 10.14 -24.03 17.17
N THR A 181 9.61 -24.57 18.27
CA THR A 181 10.39 -24.97 19.44
C THR A 181 11.16 -26.27 19.29
N ALA A 182 10.90 -27.01 18.20
CA ALA A 182 11.54 -28.27 17.88
C ALA A 182 11.78 -28.38 16.38
N ASP A 183 12.87 -29.05 16.01
CA ASP A 183 13.09 -29.49 14.64
C ASP A 183 12.05 -30.56 14.28
N VAL A 184 11.42 -30.38 13.13
CA VAL A 184 10.40 -31.29 12.60
C VAL A 184 10.89 -31.79 11.25
N ASP A 185 11.09 -33.10 11.13
CA ASP A 185 11.32 -33.75 9.86
C ASP A 185 9.97 -34.01 9.18
N LEU A 186 9.80 -33.49 7.97
CA LEU A 186 8.60 -33.70 7.16
C LEU A 186 8.91 -34.69 6.05
N ALA A 187 8.03 -35.66 5.83
CA ALA A 187 8.13 -36.57 4.70
C ALA A 187 7.61 -35.91 3.42
N ASP A 188 8.19 -36.29 2.26
CA ASP A 188 7.83 -35.71 0.96
C ASP A 188 6.33 -35.91 0.61
N ASP A 189 5.72 -36.99 1.08
CA ASP A 189 4.30 -37.29 0.89
C ASP A 189 3.39 -36.38 1.72
N GLU A 190 3.81 -35.98 2.92
CA GLU A 190 3.09 -35.01 3.75
C GLU A 190 3.07 -33.62 3.11
N VAL A 191 4.24 -33.18 2.60
CA VAL A 191 4.34 -31.91 1.86
C VAL A 191 3.54 -31.98 0.57
N GLY A 192 3.59 -33.12 -0.15
CA GLY A 192 2.79 -33.37 -1.35
C GLY A 192 1.30 -33.23 -1.11
N ALA A 193 0.77 -33.84 -0.05
CA ALA A 193 -0.64 -33.73 0.32
C ALA A 193 -1.06 -32.29 0.66
N ALA A 194 -0.20 -31.54 1.38
CA ALA A 194 -0.46 -30.13 1.66
C ALA A 194 -0.48 -29.27 0.38
N LEU A 195 0.41 -29.52 -0.58
CA LEU A 195 0.42 -28.83 -1.87
C LEU A 195 -0.83 -29.14 -2.70
N GLU A 196 -1.30 -30.39 -2.69
CA GLU A 196 -2.56 -30.77 -3.34
C GLU A 196 -3.75 -30.03 -2.73
N TYR A 197 -3.81 -29.92 -1.40
CA TYR A 197 -4.85 -29.18 -0.71
C TYR A 197 -4.83 -27.68 -1.11
N ILE A 198 -3.65 -27.05 -1.12
CA ILE A 198 -3.51 -25.64 -1.54
C ILE A 198 -4.01 -25.46 -2.99
N SER A 199 -3.63 -26.36 -3.89
CA SER A 199 -4.10 -26.33 -5.29
C SER A 199 -5.61 -26.61 -5.40
N ALA A 200 -6.16 -27.44 -4.53
CA ALA A 200 -7.58 -27.76 -4.46
C ALA A 200 -8.41 -26.60 -3.91
N MET A 201 -7.84 -25.74 -3.07
CA MET A 201 -8.48 -24.47 -2.68
C MET A 201 -8.51 -23.48 -3.85
N GLY A 202 -7.41 -23.35 -4.59
CA GLY A 202 -7.30 -22.43 -5.74
C GLY A 202 -7.20 -20.96 -5.35
N ASP A 203 -7.39 -20.08 -6.34
CA ASP A 203 -7.26 -18.63 -6.14
C ASP A 203 -8.49 -18.02 -5.49
N LEU A 204 -8.26 -17.16 -4.50
CA LEU A 204 -9.31 -16.42 -3.81
C LEU A 204 -9.40 -14.99 -4.33
N ASP A 205 -10.61 -14.58 -4.72
CA ASP A 205 -10.91 -13.18 -4.97
C ASP A 205 -11.18 -12.46 -3.64
N MET A 206 -10.28 -11.55 -3.25
CA MET A 206 -10.41 -10.78 -2.01
C MET A 206 -11.70 -9.96 -1.95
N GLN A 207 -12.32 -9.62 -3.09
CA GLN A 207 -13.58 -8.87 -3.13
C GLN A 207 -14.78 -9.69 -2.66
N GLN A 208 -14.67 -11.02 -2.62
CA GLN A 208 -15.71 -11.92 -2.13
C GLN A 208 -15.63 -12.14 -0.61
N MET A 209 -14.58 -11.64 0.05
CA MET A 209 -14.46 -11.72 1.49
C MET A 209 -15.29 -10.62 2.15
N HIS A 210 -16.13 -11.01 3.11
CA HIS A 210 -17.01 -10.12 3.85
C HIS A 210 -16.78 -10.21 5.36
N ASP A 211 -16.98 -9.10 6.07
CA ASP A 211 -16.93 -9.03 7.52
C ASP A 211 -18.23 -9.62 8.10
N GLN A 212 -18.24 -10.94 8.26
CA GLN A 212 -19.37 -11.68 8.81
C GLN A 212 -19.76 -11.21 10.22
N TYR A 213 -18.82 -10.66 10.99
CA TYR A 213 -19.13 -10.10 12.30
C TYR A 213 -19.94 -8.81 12.16
N ALA A 214 -19.56 -7.91 11.26
CA ALA A 214 -20.33 -6.70 10.99
C ALA A 214 -21.75 -7.01 10.50
N GLU A 215 -21.89 -7.99 9.61
CA GLU A 215 -23.19 -8.48 9.14
C GLU A 215 -24.04 -9.06 10.27
N ALA A 216 -23.46 -9.93 11.11
CA ALA A 216 -24.14 -10.51 12.25
C ALA A 216 -24.57 -9.45 13.28
N VAL A 217 -23.74 -8.45 13.53
CA VAL A 217 -24.08 -7.31 14.40
C VAL A 217 -25.23 -6.51 13.80
N GLN A 218 -25.22 -6.24 12.50
CA GLN A 218 -26.30 -5.53 11.84
C GLN A 218 -27.63 -6.31 11.95
N ALA A 219 -27.60 -7.60 11.65
CA ALA A 219 -28.77 -8.47 11.78
C ALA A 219 -29.30 -8.53 13.22
N LEU A 220 -28.40 -8.57 14.21
CA LEU A 220 -28.77 -8.50 15.63
C LEU A 220 -29.46 -7.16 15.98
N VAL A 221 -28.95 -6.04 15.47
CA VAL A 221 -29.56 -4.72 15.68
C VAL A 221 -30.93 -4.65 15.04
N GLU A 222 -31.08 -5.12 13.79
CA GLU A 222 -32.36 -5.16 13.08
C GLU A 222 -33.40 -6.03 13.78
N ALA A 223 -33.00 -7.22 14.25
CA ALA A 223 -33.87 -8.10 15.04
C ALA A 223 -34.33 -7.42 16.34
N LYS A 224 -33.42 -6.76 17.07
CA LYS A 224 -33.76 -6.02 18.29
C LYS A 224 -34.69 -4.83 18.03
N VAL A 225 -34.51 -4.11 16.93
CA VAL A 225 -35.43 -3.02 16.52
C VAL A 225 -36.80 -3.56 16.14
N GLY A 226 -36.84 -4.70 15.43
CA GLY A 226 -38.07 -5.38 15.04
C GLY A 226 -38.76 -6.18 16.15
N HIS A 227 -38.20 -6.20 17.36
CA HIS A 227 -38.67 -7.04 18.48
C HIS A 227 -38.73 -8.55 18.13
N GLN A 228 -37.82 -9.00 17.27
CA GLN A 228 -37.68 -10.39 16.84
C GLN A 228 -36.55 -11.08 17.63
N ALA A 229 -36.58 -12.41 17.64
CA ALA A 229 -35.48 -13.20 18.18
C ALA A 229 -34.19 -12.91 17.37
N PRO A 230 -33.01 -12.86 18.03
CA PRO A 230 -31.75 -12.69 17.32
C PRO A 230 -31.50 -13.85 16.35
N PRO A 231 -30.78 -13.63 15.25
CA PRO A 231 -30.45 -14.69 14.31
C PRO A 231 -29.63 -15.77 15.01
N THR A 232 -30.09 -17.02 14.94
CA THR A 232 -29.34 -18.20 15.39
C THR A 232 -28.22 -18.47 14.38
N PRO A 233 -26.99 -18.79 14.81
CA PRO A 233 -25.96 -19.25 13.89
C PRO A 233 -26.51 -20.42 13.06
N ALA A 234 -26.26 -20.43 11.75
CA ALA A 234 -26.43 -21.64 10.98
C ALA A 234 -25.45 -22.67 11.55
N GLU A 235 -25.98 -23.76 12.10
CA GLU A 235 -25.19 -24.89 12.56
C GLU A 235 -24.61 -25.59 11.33
N GLY A 236 -23.54 -25.02 10.76
CA GLY A 236 -22.77 -25.70 9.74
C GLY A 236 -22.07 -26.88 10.40
N GLU A 237 -22.27 -28.09 9.86
CA GLU A 237 -21.57 -29.31 10.25
C GLU A 237 -20.05 -29.04 10.22
N ARG A 238 -19.49 -28.72 11.38
CA ARG A 238 -18.06 -28.77 11.60
C ARG A 238 -17.74 -30.21 11.94
N GLU A 239 -17.42 -31.00 10.93
CA GLU A 239 -16.67 -32.22 11.15
C GLU A 239 -15.29 -31.81 11.66
N GLU A 240 -15.12 -31.82 12.99
CA GLU A 240 -13.82 -31.63 13.62
C GLU A 240 -12.99 -32.89 13.37
N ALA A 241 -12.29 -32.94 12.24
CA ALA A 241 -11.23 -33.91 12.03
C ALA A 241 -10.13 -33.64 13.07
N GLY A 242 -10.05 -34.48 14.10
CA GLY A 242 -9.06 -34.36 15.15
C GLY A 242 -7.63 -34.40 14.60
N VAL A 243 -6.76 -33.53 15.13
CA VAL A 243 -5.34 -33.33 14.73
C VAL A 243 -4.48 -34.62 14.84
N THR A 244 -5.01 -35.69 15.43
CA THR A 244 -4.33 -36.99 15.58
C THR A 244 -4.11 -37.75 14.27
N ASP A 245 -4.74 -37.37 13.16
CA ASP A 245 -4.42 -37.92 11.82
C ASP A 245 -4.43 -36.81 10.75
N LEU A 246 -3.31 -36.08 10.69
CA LEU A 246 -3.10 -34.96 9.77
C LEU A 246 -3.30 -35.37 8.30
N MET A 247 -2.90 -36.59 7.93
CA MET A 247 -2.95 -37.04 6.54
C MET A 247 -4.38 -37.36 6.09
N SER A 248 -5.21 -37.95 6.94
CA SER A 248 -6.63 -38.11 6.60
C SER A 248 -7.37 -36.78 6.60
N ALA A 249 -7.05 -35.88 7.54
CA ALA A 249 -7.62 -34.53 7.59
C ALA A 249 -7.29 -33.73 6.32
N LEU A 250 -6.03 -33.76 5.85
CA LEU A 250 -5.62 -33.08 4.60
C LEU A 250 -6.33 -33.65 3.37
N LYS A 251 -6.50 -34.98 3.29
CA LYS A 251 -7.23 -35.62 2.18
C LYS A 251 -8.70 -35.22 2.18
N ALA A 252 -9.37 -35.32 3.32
CA ALA A 252 -10.77 -34.91 3.46
C ALA A 252 -10.97 -33.42 3.12
N ALA A 253 -10.05 -32.55 3.55
CA ALA A 253 -10.07 -31.14 3.21
C ALA A 253 -9.88 -30.89 1.70
N THR A 254 -9.04 -31.68 1.03
CA THR A 254 -8.80 -31.62 -0.42
C THR A 254 -10.04 -32.03 -1.21
N ASP A 255 -10.69 -33.14 -0.83
CA ASP A 255 -11.89 -33.62 -1.49
C ASP A 255 -13.05 -32.63 -1.34
N ARG A 256 -13.23 -32.06 -0.15
CA ARG A 256 -14.21 -30.99 0.08
C ARG A 256 -13.94 -29.76 -0.77
N ALA A 257 -12.70 -29.30 -0.85
CA ALA A 257 -12.33 -28.14 -1.67
C ALA A 257 -12.58 -28.38 -3.17
N ARG A 258 -12.42 -29.61 -3.66
CA ARG A 258 -12.78 -29.99 -5.04
C ARG A 258 -14.30 -29.99 -5.26
N ALA A 259 -15.06 -30.55 -4.32
CA ALA A 259 -16.52 -30.57 -4.37
C ALA A 259 -17.13 -29.16 -4.36
N ASP A 260 -16.63 -28.26 -3.50
CA ASP A 260 -17.10 -26.87 -3.41
C ASP A 260 -16.84 -26.08 -4.71
N ARG A 261 -15.80 -26.44 -5.48
CA ARG A 261 -15.53 -25.87 -6.81
C ARG A 261 -16.30 -26.54 -7.95
N GLY A 262 -17.18 -27.51 -7.64
CA GLY A 262 -17.96 -28.24 -8.64
C GLY A 262 -17.09 -29.11 -9.56
N GLN A 263 -15.94 -29.58 -9.07
CA GLN A 263 -15.08 -30.51 -9.80
C GLN A 263 -15.40 -31.96 -9.42
N ASP A 264 -16.61 -32.41 -9.74
CA ASP A 264 -16.91 -33.84 -9.83
C ASP A 264 -17.44 -34.18 -11.23
N GLU A 265 -16.64 -35.02 -11.88
CA GLU A 265 -16.85 -35.81 -13.12
C GLU A 265 -16.64 -35.17 -14.51
N ASP A 266 -15.76 -35.85 -15.27
CA ASP A 266 -15.42 -35.74 -16.70
C ASP A 266 -14.59 -34.56 -17.22
N ALA A 267 -13.31 -34.50 -16.81
CA ALA A 267 -12.26 -33.91 -17.64
C ALA A 267 -11.43 -35.02 -18.30
N GLN A 268 -11.80 -35.35 -19.55
CA GLN A 268 -10.93 -36.07 -20.46
C GLN A 268 -9.55 -35.41 -20.48
N VAL A 269 -8.53 -36.20 -20.13
CA VAL A 269 -7.11 -35.88 -20.30
C VAL A 269 -6.84 -35.46 -21.74
N HIS A 270 -6.80 -34.16 -21.99
CA HIS A 270 -6.09 -33.63 -23.14
C HIS A 270 -4.60 -33.72 -22.82
N HIS A 271 -3.95 -34.75 -23.37
CA HIS A 271 -2.51 -34.82 -23.48
C HIS A 271 -2.00 -33.51 -24.10
N MET A 272 -1.38 -32.68 -23.28
CA MET A 272 -0.63 -31.52 -23.75
C MET A 272 0.59 -32.04 -24.50
N HIS A 273 0.53 -32.01 -25.82
CA HIS A 273 1.68 -32.30 -26.68
C HIS A 273 2.88 -31.46 -26.23
N GLU A 274 3.96 -32.16 -25.87
CA GLU A 274 5.28 -31.57 -25.71
C GLU A 274 5.59 -30.67 -26.90
N ARG A 275 5.72 -29.37 -26.63
CA ARG A 275 6.35 -28.43 -27.56
C ARG A 275 7.83 -28.82 -27.68
N ARG A 276 8.08 -29.71 -28.63
CA ARG A 276 9.40 -30.09 -29.11
C ARG A 276 10.19 -28.84 -29.45
N ALA A 277 11.20 -28.56 -28.63
CA ALA A 277 12.21 -27.55 -28.86
C ALA A 277 12.86 -27.78 -30.23
N THR A 278 12.65 -26.86 -31.17
CA THR A 278 13.33 -26.87 -32.46
C THR A 278 14.76 -26.40 -32.29
N LYS A 279 15.65 -27.39 -32.20
CA LYS A 279 17.10 -27.30 -32.27
C LYS A 279 17.50 -26.57 -33.57
N LYS A 280 17.91 -25.29 -33.45
CA LYS A 280 18.46 -24.52 -34.58
C LYS A 280 19.90 -24.98 -34.83
N LYS A 281 20.06 -25.88 -35.81
CA LYS A 281 21.35 -26.41 -36.26
C LYS A 281 22.03 -25.37 -37.15
N ALA A 282 23.22 -24.95 -36.75
CA ALA A 282 24.15 -24.19 -37.59
C ALA A 282 24.58 -25.02 -38.80
N SER A 283 24.64 -24.41 -39.98
CA SER A 283 25.53 -24.83 -41.04
C SER A 283 25.95 -23.62 -41.88
N ALA A 284 27.24 -23.58 -42.18
CA ALA A 284 27.95 -22.48 -42.79
C ALA A 284 28.08 -22.65 -44.31
N LYS A 285 28.24 -21.49 -44.98
CA LYS A 285 29.10 -21.24 -46.15
C LYS A 285 28.66 -21.86 -47.50
N LYS A 286 28.42 -21.02 -48.52
CA LYS A 286 29.43 -20.46 -49.46
C LYS A 286 28.77 -19.83 -50.70
N THR A 287 29.34 -18.68 -51.11
CA THR A 287 29.57 -18.17 -52.51
C THR A 287 28.33 -17.87 -53.38
N ALA A 288 28.27 -16.85 -54.24
CA ALA A 288 29.24 -16.03 -54.95
C ALA A 288 28.59 -14.67 -55.29
N LYS A 289 29.26 -13.53 -55.10
CA LYS A 289 30.06 -12.76 -56.08
C LYS A 289 29.23 -12.02 -57.15
N LYS A 290 29.38 -10.68 -57.14
CA LYS A 290 29.67 -9.73 -58.26
C LYS A 290 28.82 -8.45 -58.10
N ALA A 291 29.44 -7.36 -57.65
CA ALA A 291 29.94 -6.20 -58.44
C ALA A 291 28.77 -5.41 -59.07
N THR A 292 28.67 -4.08 -59.00
CA THR A 292 29.63 -3.02 -59.34
C THR A 292 28.97 -1.69 -58.91
N GLU A 293 29.66 -0.84 -58.14
CA GLU A 293 30.28 0.44 -58.57
C GLU A 293 29.36 1.67 -58.73
N LYS A 294 29.77 2.74 -58.01
CA LYS A 294 29.90 4.16 -58.44
C LYS A 294 28.57 4.92 -58.70
N LYS A 295 28.42 6.22 -58.41
CA LYS A 295 29.30 7.34 -58.03
C LYS A 295 28.39 8.54 -57.70
N ALA A 296 28.88 9.48 -56.88
CA ALA A 296 28.75 10.95 -57.08
C ALA A 296 27.33 11.59 -57.06
N THR A 297 27.05 12.80 -56.56
CA THR A 297 27.87 13.97 -56.22
C THR A 297 26.96 15.05 -55.60
N THR A 298 27.58 15.94 -54.82
CA THR A 298 27.30 17.39 -54.66
C THR A 298 25.94 17.84 -54.09
N ALA A 299 25.85 18.45 -52.92
CA ALA A 299 26.43 19.71 -52.41
C ALA A 299 25.65 20.99 -52.75
N LYS A 300 25.59 21.86 -51.72
CA LYS A 300 25.53 23.34 -51.72
C LYS A 300 24.12 23.92 -51.54
N LYS A 301 23.74 24.43 -50.36
CA LYS A 301 24.19 25.66 -49.61
C LYS A 301 23.66 26.93 -50.26
N THR A 302 22.91 27.73 -49.48
CA THR A 302 23.15 29.16 -49.11
C THR A 302 21.89 29.67 -48.39
N ALA A 303 21.90 30.20 -47.17
CA ALA A 303 22.69 31.25 -46.51
C ALA A 303 22.11 32.69 -46.65
N ALA A 304 21.83 33.27 -45.48
CA ALA A 304 21.94 34.69 -45.12
C ALA A 304 20.85 35.65 -45.69
N LYS A 305 20.50 36.78 -45.08
CA LYS A 305 21.36 37.75 -44.37
C LYS A 305 20.51 38.92 -43.80
N LYS A 306 20.86 39.40 -42.59
CA LYS A 306 20.92 40.82 -42.10
C LYS A 306 19.65 41.71 -42.13
N THR A 307 19.47 42.78 -41.34
CA THR A 307 20.39 43.73 -40.66
C THR A 307 19.61 44.70 -39.74
N ALA A 308 20.29 45.20 -38.68
CA ALA A 308 20.37 46.60 -38.18
C ALA A 308 19.08 47.38 -37.82
N ALA A 309 19.01 48.37 -36.92
CA ALA A 309 19.84 48.93 -35.85
C ALA A 309 19.00 50.10 -35.23
N LYS A 310 19.41 50.57 -34.03
CA LYS A 310 19.52 52.01 -33.65
C LYS A 310 18.40 52.68 -32.82
N LYS A 311 18.82 53.07 -31.60
CA LYS A 311 18.72 54.39 -30.90
C LYS A 311 17.54 54.79 -29.96
N THR A 312 17.97 55.05 -28.71
CA THR A 312 17.85 56.30 -27.90
C THR A 312 16.59 56.69 -27.11
N THR A 313 16.83 56.82 -25.79
CA THR A 313 16.58 57.95 -24.87
C THR A 313 15.18 58.24 -24.28
N ARG A 314 15.21 58.31 -22.93
CA ARG A 314 14.75 59.38 -22.01
C ARG A 314 13.39 59.25 -21.27
N LYS A 315 13.54 59.29 -19.93
CA LYS A 315 12.91 60.21 -18.95
C LYS A 315 11.61 59.80 -18.21
N ARG A 316 11.81 59.64 -16.89
CA ARG A 316 11.12 60.24 -15.72
C ARG A 316 9.66 59.87 -15.36
N ALA A 317 9.57 59.51 -14.07
CA ALA A 317 8.75 60.09 -12.99
C ALA A 317 7.26 59.74 -12.93
N GLY A 318 6.87 59.35 -11.71
CA GLY A 318 5.55 58.93 -11.25
C GLY A 318 5.79 57.99 -10.09
#